data_AF-T1BUU1-F1
#
_entry.id   AF-T1BUU1-F1
#
_cell.length_a   1.000
_cell.length_b   1.000
_cell.length_c   1.000
_cell.angle_alpha   90.00
_cell.angle_beta   90.00
_cell.angle_gamma   90.00
#
_symmetry.space_group_name_H-M   'P 1'
#
loop_
_entity.id
_entity.type
_entity.pdbx_description
1 polymer ?
#
loop_
_entity_poly.entity_id
_entity_poly.type
_entity_poly.pdbx_seq_one_letter_code
_entity_poly.pdbx_strand_id
1 'polypeptide(L)'
;DLLPVDGLVVDREALIDDSTITGEPMPRRHPAGDTLLSGTVNVGPPFDLLAIRRSQESQYAQIVELVRTAQERKPVIQRLADRYAVWFTPLTLVVAAVGWYFTMSADTALAVLVVATPCPLIIATPIAVIGAVNRAAEEGLVVKSGGAIEEIGRAQVVIFDKTGTITSGQPEVEKVVAFGAAHDSAELLRLAAGLEQLSSHPLGAAVVRTLQASSAAIPRASGVAEIAGSGVEGVVEGHRVLVGSASLG
;
A
#
# COMPACT_ATOMS: atom_id res chain seq x y z
N ASP A 1 15.29 -10.50 -7.80
CA ASP A 1 15.95 -9.18 -7.96
C ASP A 1 14.97 -8.11 -8.43
N LEU A 2 15.16 -6.86 -7.99
CA LEU A 2 14.27 -5.75 -8.35
C LEU A 2 14.62 -5.16 -9.71
N LEU A 3 13.59 -4.87 -10.51
CA LEU A 3 13.77 -4.31 -11.85
C LEU A 3 14.15 -2.82 -11.77
N PRO A 4 15.31 -2.39 -12.31
CA PRO A 4 15.80 -1.02 -12.13
C PRO A 4 15.12 0.01 -13.05
N VAL A 5 14.57 -0.43 -14.18
CA VAL A 5 13.96 0.41 -15.21
C VAL A 5 12.79 -0.31 -15.88
N ASP A 6 11.90 0.45 -16.50
CA ASP A 6 10.86 -0.10 -17.36
C ASP A 6 11.52 -0.74 -18.60
N GLY A 7 11.07 -1.93 -18.97
CA GLY A 7 11.69 -2.71 -20.04
C GLY A 7 10.74 -3.69 -20.71
N LEU A 8 11.18 -4.24 -21.84
CA LEU A 8 10.49 -5.32 -22.55
C LEU A 8 11.17 -6.65 -22.26
N VAL A 9 10.37 -7.69 -22.05
CA VAL A 9 10.88 -9.07 -21.92
C VAL A 9 11.45 -9.52 -23.26
N VAL A 10 12.74 -9.90 -23.29
CA VAL A 10 13.39 -10.40 -24.51
C VAL A 10 13.28 -11.93 -24.60
N ASP A 11 13.38 -12.61 -23.46
CA ASP A 11 13.26 -14.07 -23.37
C ASP A 11 11.82 -14.57 -23.49
N ARG A 12 11.65 -15.90 -23.53
CA ARG A 12 10.33 -16.55 -23.71
C ARG A 12 9.30 -16.10 -22.68
N GLU A 13 9.70 -16.03 -21.40
CA GLU A 13 8.81 -15.64 -20.31
C GLU A 13 9.61 -15.08 -19.12
N ALA A 14 8.99 -14.15 -18.38
CA ALA A 14 9.46 -13.67 -17.09
C ALA A 14 8.37 -13.88 -16.03
N LEU A 15 8.77 -14.23 -14.80
CA LEU A 15 7.87 -14.37 -13.66
C LEU A 15 8.14 -13.23 -12.66
N ILE A 16 7.20 -12.29 -12.59
CA ILE A 16 7.37 -11.03 -11.87
C ILE A 16 6.33 -10.90 -10.77
N ASP A 17 6.78 -10.55 -9.58
CA ASP A 17 5.95 -10.09 -8.48
C ASP A 17 5.70 -8.58 -8.63
N ASP A 18 4.46 -8.26 -9.03
CA ASP A 18 3.95 -6.90 -9.24
C ASP A 18 3.27 -6.33 -7.98
N SER A 19 3.33 -7.02 -6.83
CA SER A 19 2.58 -6.66 -5.61
C SER A 19 2.92 -5.27 -5.06
N THR A 20 4.17 -4.85 -5.22
CA THR A 20 4.66 -3.53 -4.77
C THR A 20 4.02 -2.35 -5.51
N ILE A 21 3.52 -2.57 -6.73
CA ILE A 21 2.96 -1.52 -7.60
C ILE A 21 1.46 -1.70 -7.77
N THR A 22 1.01 -2.93 -8.00
CA THR A 22 -0.39 -3.24 -8.33
C THR A 22 -1.22 -3.62 -7.10
N GLY A 23 -0.58 -3.99 -5.99
CA GLY A 23 -1.27 -4.53 -4.82
C GLY A 23 -1.83 -5.95 -5.02
N GLU A 24 -1.66 -6.54 -6.20
CA GLU A 24 -2.06 -7.92 -6.45
C GLU A 24 -1.00 -8.87 -5.85
N PRO A 25 -1.38 -9.81 -4.98
CA PRO A 25 -0.43 -10.58 -4.17
C PRO A 25 0.25 -11.71 -4.97
N MET A 26 -0.16 -11.92 -6.23
CA MET A 26 0.23 -13.08 -7.02
C MET A 26 1.25 -12.67 -8.09
N PRO A 27 2.42 -13.33 -8.16
CA PRO A 27 3.34 -13.15 -9.26
C PRO A 27 2.66 -13.49 -10.59
N ARG A 28 2.91 -12.65 -11.59
CA ARG A 28 2.35 -12.78 -12.92
C ARG A 28 3.42 -13.15 -13.92
N ARG A 29 2.99 -13.89 -14.94
CA ARG A 29 3.81 -14.25 -16.09
C ARG A 29 3.65 -13.22 -17.17
N HIS A 30 4.79 -12.84 -17.72
CA HIS A 30 4.93 -11.87 -18.79
C HIS A 30 5.65 -12.55 -19.95
N PRO A 31 4.97 -12.88 -21.06
CA PRO A 31 5.61 -13.44 -22.25
C PRO A 31 6.61 -12.47 -22.90
N ALA A 32 7.40 -13.00 -23.82
CA ALA A 32 8.27 -12.18 -24.69
C ALA A 32 7.49 -11.00 -25.31
N GLY A 33 8.05 -9.80 -25.20
CA GLY A 33 7.44 -8.57 -25.70
C GLY A 33 6.49 -7.85 -24.72
N ASP A 34 6.18 -8.44 -23.56
CA ASP A 34 5.43 -7.71 -22.53
C ASP A 34 6.29 -6.61 -21.89
N THR A 35 5.62 -5.54 -21.47
CA THR A 35 6.25 -4.42 -20.78
C THR A 35 6.25 -4.65 -19.28
N LEU A 36 7.44 -4.67 -18.70
CA LEU A 36 7.66 -4.74 -17.26
C LEU A 36 7.95 -3.36 -16.69
N LEU A 37 7.43 -3.13 -15.49
CA LEU A 37 7.56 -1.87 -14.76
C LEU A 37 8.77 -1.93 -13.82
N SER A 38 9.51 -0.83 -13.71
CA SER A 38 10.54 -0.69 -12.68
C SER A 38 9.94 -0.80 -11.27
N GLY A 39 10.68 -1.37 -10.31
CA GLY A 39 10.22 -1.50 -8.92
C GLY A 39 9.47 -2.81 -8.60
N THR A 40 9.18 -3.63 -9.61
CA THR A 40 8.68 -5.00 -9.45
C THR A 40 9.84 -5.97 -9.21
N VAL A 41 9.53 -7.17 -8.72
CA VAL A 41 10.55 -8.15 -8.30
C VAL A 41 10.52 -9.37 -9.22
N ASN A 42 11.66 -9.71 -9.83
CA ASN A 42 11.83 -11.02 -10.46
C ASN A 42 11.88 -12.10 -9.39
N VAL A 43 10.93 -13.03 -9.45
CA VAL A 43 10.81 -14.21 -8.57
C VAL A 43 11.04 -15.53 -9.32
N GLY A 44 11.29 -15.47 -10.62
CA GLY A 44 11.65 -16.63 -11.46
C GLY A 44 13.14 -16.72 -11.79
N PRO A 45 13.48 -17.51 -12.82
CA PRO A 45 14.84 -17.57 -13.37
C PRO A 45 15.34 -16.21 -13.89
N PRO A 46 16.67 -16.04 -14.06
CA PRO A 46 17.22 -14.88 -14.76
C PRO A 46 16.70 -14.80 -16.19
N PHE A 47 16.43 -13.58 -16.66
CA PHE A 47 15.98 -13.30 -18.01
C PHE A 47 16.55 -11.97 -18.53
N ASP A 48 16.60 -11.80 -19.84
CA ASP A 48 17.05 -10.58 -20.50
C ASP A 48 15.90 -9.56 -20.63
N LEU A 49 16.18 -8.33 -20.17
CA LEU A 49 15.26 -7.19 -20.20
C LEU A 49 15.82 -6.09 -21.10
N LEU A 50 15.07 -5.70 -22.14
CA LEU A 50 15.41 -4.56 -22.97
C LEU A 50 14.88 -3.27 -22.33
N ALA A 51 15.77 -2.43 -21.80
CA ALA A 51 15.37 -1.14 -21.22
C ALA A 51 14.73 -0.22 -22.27
N ILE A 52 13.49 0.23 -22.02
CA ILE A 52 12.74 1.14 -22.92
C ILE A 52 12.63 2.56 -22.37
N ARG A 53 12.87 2.77 -21.07
CA ARG A 53 12.92 4.09 -20.45
C ARG A 53 14.22 4.28 -19.66
N ARG A 54 14.61 5.55 -19.50
CA ARG A 54 15.67 5.93 -18.56
C ARG A 54 15.15 5.78 -17.13
N SER A 55 16.05 5.51 -16.18
CA SER A 55 15.69 5.32 -14.76
C SER A 55 14.92 6.50 -14.16
N GLN A 56 15.19 7.74 -14.59
CA GLN A 56 14.48 8.94 -14.11
C GLN A 56 13.05 9.07 -14.66
N GLU A 57 12.73 8.38 -15.76
CA GLU A 57 11.43 8.42 -16.44
C GLU A 57 10.59 7.17 -16.12
N SER A 58 11.12 6.27 -15.29
CA SER A 58 10.50 4.99 -14.95
C SER A 58 9.25 5.16 -14.09
N GLN A 59 8.38 4.16 -14.09
CA GLN A 59 7.16 4.22 -13.28
C GLN A 59 7.45 4.37 -11.78
N TYR A 60 8.50 3.71 -11.29
CA TYR A 60 8.92 3.83 -9.89
C TYR A 60 9.39 5.25 -9.56
N ALA A 61 10.17 5.88 -10.44
CA ALA A 61 10.59 7.27 -10.26
C ALA A 61 9.40 8.23 -10.21
N GLN A 62 8.37 8.00 -11.04
CA GLN A 62 7.13 8.79 -11.00
C GLN A 62 6.35 8.59 -9.70
N ILE A 63 6.27 7.37 -9.17
CA ILE A 63 5.64 7.08 -7.87
C ILE A 63 6.38 7.82 -6.74
N VAL A 64 7.72 7.76 -6.73
CA VAL A 64 8.54 8.46 -5.72
C VAL A 64 8.31 9.98 -5.78
N GLU A 65 8.28 10.57 -6.97
CA GLU A 65 8.05 12.01 -7.14
C GLU A 65 6.62 12.42 -6.72
N LEU A 66 5.61 11.58 -7.00
CA LEU A 66 4.24 11.80 -6.53
C LEU A 66 4.16 11.80 -4.99
N VAL A 67 4.81 10.82 -4.34
CA VAL A 67 4.88 10.73 -2.87
C VAL A 67 5.57 11.96 -2.29
N ARG A 68 6.70 12.37 -2.88
CA ARG A 68 7.43 13.58 -2.46
C ARG A 68 6.56 14.83 -2.57
N THR A 69 5.93 15.05 -3.73
CA THR A 69 5.07 16.21 -3.98
C THR A 69 3.87 16.24 -3.03
N ALA A 70 3.33 15.07 -2.66
CA ALA A 70 2.26 14.98 -1.67
C ALA A 70 2.73 15.37 -0.26
N GLN A 71 3.94 14.95 0.15
CA GLN A 71 4.51 15.27 1.46
C GLN A 71 4.90 16.74 1.63
N GLU A 72 5.28 17.42 0.54
CA GLU A 72 5.70 18.82 0.58
C GLU A 72 4.52 19.81 0.72
N ARG A 73 3.25 19.33 0.68
CA ARG A 73 2.08 20.20 0.88
C ARG A 73 1.91 20.59 2.35
N LYS A 74 1.95 21.90 2.61
CA LYS A 74 1.73 22.47 3.95
C LYS A 74 0.27 22.30 4.41
N PRO A 75 0.01 22.04 5.71
CA PRO A 75 -1.33 21.97 6.27
C PRO A 75 -2.14 23.27 6.09
N VAL A 76 -3.46 23.15 6.00
CA VAL A 76 -4.36 24.25 5.63
C VAL A 76 -4.62 25.23 6.79
N ILE A 77 -4.59 24.80 8.06
CA ILE A 77 -4.76 25.68 9.23
C ILE A 77 -3.57 26.62 9.39
N GLN A 78 -2.36 26.19 9.03
CA GLN A 78 -1.19 27.09 9.01
C GLN A 78 -1.45 28.28 8.08
N ARG A 79 -2.20 28.08 6.99
CA ARG A 79 -2.62 29.14 6.07
C ARG A 79 -3.69 30.07 6.65
N LEU A 80 -4.50 29.64 7.62
CA LEU A 80 -5.51 30.48 8.28
C LEU A 80 -4.86 31.49 9.23
N ALA A 81 -3.89 31.05 10.03
CA ALA A 81 -3.10 31.94 10.89
C ALA A 81 -2.35 32.98 10.05
N ASP A 82 -1.68 32.54 8.98
CA ASP A 82 -0.98 33.43 8.04
C ASP A 82 -1.95 34.41 7.35
N ARG A 83 -3.11 33.94 6.91
CA ARG A 83 -4.13 34.80 6.28
C ARG A 83 -4.71 35.83 7.24
N TYR A 84 -4.87 35.47 8.51
CA TYR A 84 -5.31 36.43 9.53
C TYR A 84 -4.23 37.48 9.77
N ALA A 85 -2.95 37.07 9.91
CA ALA A 85 -1.84 37.98 10.10
C ALA A 85 -1.72 39.02 8.96
N VAL A 86 -1.90 38.59 7.70
CA VAL A 86 -1.85 39.49 6.52
C VAL A 86 -2.82 40.67 6.62
N TRP A 87 -4.01 40.48 7.20
CA TRP A 87 -4.99 41.57 7.37
C TRP A 87 -4.92 42.25 8.74
N PHE A 88 -4.58 41.49 9.77
CA PHE A 88 -4.56 41.97 11.15
C PHE A 88 -3.38 42.90 11.42
N THR A 89 -2.21 42.64 10.82
CA THR A 89 -1.03 43.50 10.94
C THR A 89 -1.27 44.92 10.41
N PRO A 90 -1.71 45.13 9.14
CA PRO A 90 -1.95 46.49 8.65
C PRO A 90 -3.08 47.19 9.41
N LEU A 91 -4.14 46.47 9.80
CA LEU A 91 -5.21 47.03 10.64
C LEU A 91 -4.66 47.55 11.96
N THR A 92 -3.82 46.76 12.63
CA THR A 92 -3.21 47.15 13.91
C THR A 92 -2.33 48.38 13.75
N LEU A 93 -1.53 48.45 12.68
CA LEU A 93 -0.70 49.62 12.38
C LEU A 93 -1.54 50.87 12.12
N VAL A 94 -2.66 50.75 11.40
CA VAL A 94 -3.59 51.86 11.15
C VAL A 94 -4.20 52.35 12.46
N VAL A 95 -4.70 51.44 13.31
CA VAL A 95 -5.29 51.81 14.61
C VAL A 95 -4.24 52.45 15.53
N ALA A 96 -3.01 51.94 15.55
CA ALA A 96 -1.92 52.52 16.31
C ALA A 96 -1.56 53.93 15.82
N ALA A 97 -1.49 54.14 14.50
CA ALA A 97 -1.21 55.44 13.90
C ALA A 97 -2.33 56.46 14.16
N VAL A 98 -3.59 56.03 14.07
CA VAL A 98 -4.76 56.87 14.37
C VAL A 98 -4.76 57.25 15.85
N GLY A 99 -4.53 56.28 16.75
CA GLY A 99 -4.43 56.52 18.19
C GLY A 99 -3.34 57.54 18.51
N TRP A 100 -2.15 57.36 17.93
CA TRP A 100 -1.04 58.31 18.07
C TRP A 100 -1.39 59.70 17.56
N TYR A 101 -2.04 59.81 16.40
CA TYR A 101 -2.42 61.10 15.82
C TYR A 101 -3.38 61.89 16.72
N PHE A 102 -4.36 61.23 17.34
CA PHE A 102 -5.32 61.91 18.22
C PHE A 102 -4.76 62.23 19.60
N THR A 103 -3.90 61.39 20.18
CA THR A 103 -3.35 61.61 21.52
C THR A 103 -2.01 62.35 21.52
N MET A 104 -1.34 62.41 20.36
CA MET A 104 0.05 62.87 20.20
C MET A 104 1.04 62.17 21.14
N SER A 105 0.69 60.97 21.63
CA SER A 105 1.50 60.19 22.58
C SER A 105 1.94 58.86 21.99
N ALA A 106 3.26 58.61 22.03
CA ALA A 106 3.84 57.34 21.62
C ALA A 106 3.36 56.17 22.50
N ASP A 107 2.98 56.45 23.76
CA ASP A 107 2.49 55.44 24.69
C ASP A 107 1.17 54.82 24.20
N THR A 108 0.32 55.61 23.54
CA THR A 108 -0.93 55.11 22.95
C THR A 108 -0.67 54.14 21.81
N ALA A 109 0.30 54.43 20.94
CA ALA A 109 0.67 53.52 19.85
C ALA A 109 1.26 52.21 20.39
N LEU A 110 2.15 52.30 21.37
CA LEU A 110 2.76 51.14 22.02
C LEU A 110 1.71 50.25 22.69
N ALA A 111 0.76 50.84 23.42
CA ALA A 111 -0.31 50.09 24.07
C ALA A 111 -1.16 49.30 23.06
N VAL A 112 -1.51 49.91 21.91
CA VAL A 112 -2.24 49.23 20.84
C VAL A 112 -1.45 48.05 20.27
N LEU A 113 -0.17 48.25 19.98
CA LEU A 113 0.69 47.20 19.42
C LEU A 113 0.87 46.02 20.40
N VAL A 114 1.06 46.30 21.69
CA VAL A 114 1.22 45.26 22.73
C VAL A 114 -0.06 44.45 22.86
N VAL A 115 -1.21 45.11 22.98
CA VAL A 115 -2.51 44.45 23.15
C VAL A 115 -2.91 43.64 21.91
N ALA A 116 -2.52 44.08 20.72
CA ALA A 116 -2.87 43.40 19.48
C ALA A 116 -2.16 42.05 19.28
N THR A 117 -1.12 41.72 20.06
CA THR A 117 -0.37 40.46 19.87
C THR A 117 -1.29 39.23 20.01
N PRO A 118 -1.50 38.42 18.96
CA PRO A 118 -2.51 37.36 18.97
C PRO A 118 -1.99 36.07 19.61
N CYS A 119 -1.38 36.15 20.80
CA CYS A 119 -0.77 35.01 21.48
C CYS A 119 -1.72 33.81 21.67
N PRO A 120 -2.99 33.98 22.11
CA PRO A 120 -3.92 32.87 22.28
C PRO A 120 -4.27 32.16 20.96
N LEU A 121 -4.33 32.92 19.86
CA LEU A 121 -4.65 32.39 18.53
C LEU A 121 -3.53 31.48 18.03
N ILE A 122 -2.27 31.86 18.28
CA ILE A 122 -1.09 31.10 17.83
C ILE A 122 -1.00 29.74 18.52
N ILE A 123 -1.34 29.66 19.81
CA ILE A 123 -1.21 28.42 20.60
C ILE A 123 -2.42 27.49 20.50
N ALA A 124 -3.58 28.00 20.09
CA ALA A 124 -4.81 27.21 20.05
C ALA A 124 -4.70 25.96 19.15
N THR A 125 -4.07 26.12 17.97
CA THR A 125 -3.94 25.02 17.00
C THR A 125 -3.01 23.90 17.48
N PRO A 126 -1.75 24.17 17.88
CA PRO A 126 -0.87 23.10 18.37
C PRO A 126 -1.46 22.33 19.55
N ILE A 127 -2.14 23.02 20.48
CA ILE A 127 -2.79 22.36 21.63
C ILE A 127 -3.90 21.42 21.16
N ALA A 128 -4.77 21.86 20.26
CA ALA A 128 -5.83 21.02 19.71
C ALA A 128 -5.29 19.81 18.95
N VAL A 129 -4.25 19.99 18.13
CA VAL A 129 -3.60 18.91 17.37
C VAL A 129 -2.97 17.89 18.31
N ILE A 130 -2.19 18.33 19.31
CA ILE A 130 -1.56 17.43 20.27
C ILE A 130 -2.62 16.65 21.06
N GLY A 131 -3.70 17.31 21.50
CA GLY A 131 -4.81 16.64 22.16
C GLY A 131 -5.45 15.57 21.28
N ALA A 132 -5.68 15.88 19.99
CA ALA A 132 -6.23 14.93 19.03
C ALA A 132 -5.28 13.74 18.76
N VAL A 133 -3.97 13.98 18.61
CA VAL A 133 -2.97 12.90 18.45
C VAL A 133 -2.96 11.99 19.68
N ASN A 134 -2.94 12.56 20.89
CA ASN A 134 -2.95 11.78 22.13
C ASN A 134 -4.21 10.91 22.21
N ARG A 135 -5.38 11.49 21.91
CA ARG A 135 -6.64 10.74 21.91
C ARG A 135 -6.66 9.64 20.85
N ALA A 136 -6.14 9.89 19.66
CA ALA A 136 -6.04 8.89 18.60
C ALA A 136 -5.12 7.72 19.01
N ALA A 137 -3.99 8.02 19.67
CA ALA A 137 -3.06 7.01 20.14
C ALA A 137 -3.67 6.10 21.24
N GLU A 138 -4.50 6.64 22.13
CA GLU A 138 -5.27 5.85 23.11
C GLU A 138 -6.20 4.81 22.45
N GLU A 139 -6.66 5.09 21.23
CA GLU A 139 -7.53 4.21 20.43
C GLU A 139 -6.72 3.36 19.43
N GLY A 140 -5.39 3.33 19.53
CA GLY A 140 -4.51 2.55 18.64
C GLY A 140 -4.33 3.13 17.23
N LEU A 141 -4.70 4.39 17.01
CA LEU A 141 -4.55 5.07 15.71
C LEU A 141 -3.21 5.82 15.65
N VAL A 142 -2.43 5.57 14.60
CA VAL A 142 -1.12 6.22 14.39
C VAL A 142 -1.27 7.41 13.45
N VAL A 143 -1.04 8.61 13.98
CA VAL A 143 -1.08 9.86 13.21
C VAL A 143 0.34 10.37 12.95
N LYS A 144 0.73 10.48 11.67
CA LYS A 144 2.09 10.90 11.28
C LYS A 144 2.30 12.42 11.25
N SER A 145 1.24 13.22 11.16
CA SER A 145 1.35 14.69 11.14
C SER A 145 0.05 15.37 11.58
N GLY A 146 0.16 16.60 12.09
CA GLY A 146 -1.02 17.42 12.43
C GLY A 146 -1.88 17.78 11.21
N GLY A 147 -1.27 17.88 10.03
CA GLY A 147 -2.00 18.09 8.78
C GLY A 147 -2.95 16.94 8.43
N ALA A 148 -2.57 15.70 8.74
CA ALA A 148 -3.43 14.54 8.51
C ALA A 148 -4.73 14.59 9.32
N ILE A 149 -4.69 15.10 10.56
CA ILE A 149 -5.90 15.30 11.40
C ILE A 149 -6.83 16.34 10.77
N GLU A 150 -6.27 17.41 10.21
CA GLU A 150 -7.06 18.44 9.56
C GLU A 150 -7.69 17.92 8.26
N GLU A 151 -6.93 17.21 7.44
CA GLU A 151 -7.41 16.65 6.18
C GLU A 151 -8.51 15.60 6.41
N ILE A 152 -8.29 14.66 7.34
CA ILE A 152 -9.30 13.64 7.65
C ILE A 152 -10.57 14.25 8.23
N GLY A 153 -10.46 15.33 9.02
CA GLY A 153 -11.61 16.08 9.52
C GLY A 153 -12.44 16.78 8.44
N ARG A 154 -11.89 16.96 7.23
CA ARG A 154 -12.60 17.50 6.05
C ARG A 154 -12.92 16.46 4.99
N ALA A 155 -12.42 15.23 5.15
CA ALA A 155 -12.63 14.17 4.16
C ALA A 155 -14.12 13.83 4.09
N GLN A 156 -14.65 13.74 2.87
CA GLN A 156 -16.04 13.34 2.59
C GLN A 156 -16.13 11.96 1.94
N VAL A 157 -15.03 11.52 1.34
CA VAL A 157 -14.94 10.26 0.59
C VAL A 157 -13.74 9.50 1.14
N VAL A 158 -13.96 8.22 1.43
CA VAL A 158 -12.90 7.28 1.79
C VAL A 158 -12.84 6.23 0.69
N ILE A 159 -11.66 6.09 0.11
CA ILE A 159 -11.37 5.05 -0.90
C ILE A 159 -10.46 4.06 -0.20
N PHE A 160 -10.89 2.80 -0.17
CA PHE A 160 -10.13 1.72 0.42
C PHE A 160 -9.43 0.94 -0.68
N ASP A 161 -8.17 0.59 -0.43
CA ASP A 161 -7.58 -0.52 -1.15
C ASP A 161 -8.25 -1.84 -0.73
N LYS A 162 -8.31 -2.81 -1.63
CA LYS A 162 -8.95 -4.10 -1.34
C LYS A 162 -7.97 -5.00 -0.60
N THR A 163 -6.85 -5.29 -1.22
CA THR A 163 -5.90 -6.31 -0.76
C THR A 163 -5.07 -5.78 0.40
N GLY A 164 -5.04 -6.48 1.53
CA GLY A 164 -4.27 -6.06 2.72
C GLY A 164 -4.87 -4.92 3.53
N THR A 165 -6.00 -4.34 3.08
CA THR A 165 -6.76 -3.31 3.81
C THR A 165 -8.16 -3.82 4.17
N ILE A 166 -8.99 -4.15 3.18
CA ILE A 166 -10.30 -4.77 3.43
C ILE A 166 -10.16 -6.28 3.62
N THR A 167 -9.26 -6.91 2.85
CA THR A 167 -8.98 -8.35 2.93
C THR A 167 -7.64 -8.61 3.61
N SER A 168 -7.46 -9.81 4.16
CA SER A 168 -6.22 -10.22 4.84
C SER A 168 -5.00 -10.31 3.92
N GLY A 169 -5.19 -10.23 2.60
CA GLY A 169 -4.12 -10.43 1.60
C GLY A 169 -3.60 -11.88 1.53
N GLN A 170 -4.16 -12.79 2.33
CA GLN A 170 -3.78 -14.20 2.36
C GLN A 170 -4.92 -15.05 1.77
N PRO A 171 -4.67 -15.80 0.68
CA PRO A 171 -5.67 -16.70 0.13
C PRO A 171 -6.05 -17.79 1.13
N GLU A 172 -7.33 -18.10 1.19
CA GLU A 172 -7.91 -19.19 1.97
C GLU A 172 -8.82 -20.04 1.07
N VAL A 173 -8.83 -21.36 1.30
CA VAL A 173 -9.74 -22.26 0.58
C VAL A 173 -11.13 -22.13 1.20
N GLU A 174 -12.05 -21.50 0.49
CA GLU A 174 -13.44 -21.36 0.91
C GLU A 174 -14.24 -22.66 0.74
N LYS A 175 -14.02 -23.37 -0.38
CA LYS A 175 -14.80 -24.55 -0.74
C LYS A 175 -13.99 -25.53 -1.58
N VAL A 176 -14.14 -26.82 -1.29
CA VAL A 176 -13.61 -27.92 -2.10
C VAL A 176 -14.78 -28.68 -2.74
N VAL A 177 -14.82 -28.68 -4.07
CA VAL A 177 -15.87 -29.34 -4.86
C VAL A 177 -15.24 -30.50 -5.62
N ALA A 178 -15.59 -31.73 -5.25
CA ALA A 178 -15.22 -32.91 -6.02
C ALA A 178 -16.24 -33.18 -7.14
N PHE A 179 -15.76 -33.58 -8.31
CA PHE A 179 -16.58 -33.99 -9.44
C PHE A 179 -16.40 -35.49 -9.71
N GLY A 180 -17.51 -36.21 -9.91
CA GLY A 180 -17.52 -37.67 -10.06
C GLY A 180 -17.68 -38.43 -8.73
N ALA A 181 -17.68 -39.76 -8.80
CA ALA A 181 -17.88 -40.64 -7.64
C ALA A 181 -16.57 -41.25 -7.09
N ALA A 182 -15.43 -40.98 -7.74
CA ALA A 182 -14.17 -41.65 -7.43
C ALA A 182 -13.48 -41.09 -6.18
N HIS A 183 -13.64 -39.78 -5.91
CA HIS A 183 -12.97 -39.10 -4.79
C HIS A 183 -13.94 -38.15 -4.11
N ASP A 184 -13.89 -38.10 -2.78
CA ASP A 184 -14.61 -37.08 -2.01
C ASP A 184 -13.78 -35.79 -1.87
N SER A 185 -14.41 -34.71 -1.37
CA SER A 185 -13.72 -33.43 -1.20
C SER A 185 -12.55 -33.50 -0.21
N ALA A 186 -12.58 -34.42 0.77
CA ALA A 186 -11.51 -34.54 1.76
C ALA A 186 -10.28 -35.21 1.15
N GLU A 187 -10.48 -36.26 0.35
CA GLU A 187 -9.44 -36.94 -0.40
C GLU A 187 -8.84 -36.02 -1.46
N LEU A 188 -9.65 -35.25 -2.18
CA LEU A 188 -9.18 -34.27 -3.15
C LEU A 188 -8.27 -33.22 -2.49
N LEU A 189 -8.70 -32.65 -1.36
CA LEU A 189 -7.89 -31.69 -0.59
C LEU A 189 -6.59 -32.34 -0.10
N ARG A 190 -6.65 -33.60 0.35
CA ARG A 190 -5.49 -34.34 0.86
C ARG A 190 -4.44 -34.61 -0.21
N LEU A 191 -4.86 -35.06 -1.39
CA LEU A 191 -3.98 -35.30 -2.53
C LEU A 191 -3.39 -33.98 -3.05
N ALA A 192 -4.20 -32.93 -3.17
CA ALA A 192 -3.75 -31.61 -3.62
C ALA A 192 -2.72 -31.00 -2.65
N ALA A 193 -2.96 -31.05 -1.34
CA ALA A 193 -2.03 -30.55 -0.33
C ALA A 193 -0.72 -31.35 -0.30
N GLY A 194 -0.76 -32.66 -0.52
CA GLY A 194 0.44 -33.48 -0.62
C GLY A 194 1.35 -33.04 -1.76
N LEU A 195 0.77 -32.65 -2.90
CA LEU A 195 1.51 -32.11 -4.03
C LEU A 195 2.00 -30.68 -3.78
N GLU A 196 1.11 -29.80 -3.31
CA GLU A 196 1.38 -28.38 -3.06
C GLU A 196 2.33 -28.11 -1.89
N GLN A 197 2.61 -29.10 -1.03
CA GLN A 197 3.61 -28.97 0.04
C GLN A 197 5.01 -28.60 -0.49
N LEU A 198 5.31 -28.94 -1.74
CA LEU A 198 6.59 -28.66 -2.39
C LEU A 198 6.55 -27.42 -3.30
N SER A 199 5.40 -26.74 -3.38
CA SER A 199 5.18 -25.54 -4.18
C SER A 199 5.49 -24.27 -3.39
N SER A 200 6.15 -23.30 -4.02
CA SER A 200 6.35 -21.96 -3.44
C SER A 200 5.16 -21.02 -3.67
N HIS A 201 4.10 -21.49 -4.33
CA HIS A 201 3.00 -20.64 -4.74
C HIS A 201 2.03 -20.33 -3.57
N PRO A 202 1.59 -19.06 -3.37
CA PRO A 202 0.71 -18.70 -2.25
C PRO A 202 -0.62 -19.46 -2.20
N LEU A 203 -1.19 -19.86 -3.35
CA LEU A 203 -2.39 -20.71 -3.40
C LEU A 203 -2.10 -22.13 -2.91
N GLY A 204 -0.95 -22.70 -3.26
CA GLY A 204 -0.52 -24.00 -2.75
C GLY A 204 -0.36 -23.99 -1.23
N ALA A 205 0.25 -22.92 -0.72
CA ALA A 205 0.35 -22.69 0.72
C ALA A 205 -1.04 -22.58 1.39
N ALA A 206 -2.04 -22.00 0.73
CA ALA A 206 -3.41 -21.96 1.24
C ALA A 206 -4.02 -23.37 1.33
N VAL A 207 -3.88 -24.19 0.29
CA VAL A 207 -4.36 -25.59 0.27
C VAL A 207 -3.72 -26.41 1.39
N VAL A 208 -2.40 -26.29 1.56
CA VAL A 208 -1.64 -26.97 2.63
C VAL A 208 -2.12 -26.54 4.01
N ARG A 209 -2.30 -25.22 4.24
CA ARG A 209 -2.82 -24.69 5.51
C ARG A 209 -4.23 -25.20 5.81
N THR A 210 -5.11 -25.27 4.82
CA THR A 210 -6.48 -25.78 5.00
C THR A 210 -6.49 -27.24 5.45
N LEU A 211 -5.63 -28.09 4.88
CA LEU A 211 -5.51 -29.48 5.35
C LEU A 211 -4.92 -29.57 6.75
N GLN A 212 -3.88 -28.77 7.06
CA GLN A 212 -3.26 -28.72 8.39
C GLN A 212 -4.25 -28.31 9.48
N ALA A 213 -5.13 -27.35 9.21
CA ALA A 213 -6.18 -26.93 10.13
C ALA A 213 -7.18 -28.06 10.44
N SER A 214 -7.35 -29.00 9.50
CA SER A 214 -8.21 -30.18 9.67
C SER A 214 -7.53 -31.32 10.44
N SER A 215 -6.29 -31.14 10.92
CA SER A 215 -5.47 -32.15 11.64
C SER A 215 -5.24 -33.45 10.86
N ALA A 216 -5.43 -33.42 9.55
CA ALA A 216 -5.20 -34.56 8.66
C ALA A 216 -3.71 -34.65 8.28
N ALA A 217 -3.21 -35.88 8.13
CA ALA A 217 -1.85 -36.10 7.70
C ALA A 217 -1.66 -35.68 6.23
N ILE A 218 -0.58 -34.94 5.96
CA ILE A 218 -0.20 -34.55 4.59
C ILE A 218 0.61 -35.70 3.97
N PRO A 219 0.13 -36.33 2.88
CA PRO A 219 0.88 -37.39 2.22
C PRO A 219 2.11 -36.82 1.49
N ARG A 220 3.19 -37.61 1.41
CA ARG A 220 4.37 -37.22 0.64
C ARG A 220 4.12 -37.38 -0.86
N ALA A 221 4.42 -36.34 -1.63
CA ALA A 221 4.50 -36.42 -3.08
C ALA A 221 5.87 -36.91 -3.54
N SER A 222 5.91 -37.51 -4.74
CA SER A 222 7.12 -37.95 -5.44
C SER A 222 7.06 -37.56 -6.90
N GLY A 223 8.23 -37.36 -7.52
CA GLY A 223 8.31 -36.95 -8.93
C GLY A 223 7.61 -35.62 -9.22
N VAL A 224 7.66 -34.68 -8.26
CA VAL A 224 6.99 -33.38 -8.39
C VAL A 224 7.73 -32.53 -9.41
N ALA A 225 6.98 -32.01 -10.38
CA ALA A 225 7.45 -31.07 -11.37
C ALA A 225 6.53 -29.85 -11.39
N GLU A 226 7.13 -28.66 -11.33
CA GLU A 226 6.39 -27.42 -11.52
C GLU A 226 6.26 -27.15 -13.02
N ILE A 227 5.02 -27.07 -13.49
CA ILE A 227 4.69 -26.70 -14.86
C ILE A 227 4.50 -25.21 -14.87
N ALA A 228 5.54 -24.56 -15.38
CA ALA A 228 5.65 -23.12 -15.41
C ALA A 228 4.36 -22.48 -15.99
N GLY A 229 3.54 -21.89 -15.11
CA GLY A 229 2.42 -21.02 -15.48
C GLY A 229 1.10 -21.72 -15.62
N SER A 230 1.10 -23.01 -15.31
CA SER A 230 -0.11 -23.81 -15.34
C SER A 230 -0.34 -24.51 -14.02
N GLY A 231 0.69 -24.93 -13.28
CA GLY A 231 0.56 -25.48 -11.94
C GLY A 231 1.67 -26.48 -11.57
N VAL A 232 1.35 -27.49 -10.79
CA VAL A 232 2.25 -28.56 -10.35
C VAL A 232 1.67 -29.93 -10.71
N GLU A 233 2.53 -30.87 -11.09
CA GLU A 233 2.17 -32.27 -11.28
C GLU A 233 3.08 -33.20 -10.47
N GLY A 234 2.57 -34.38 -10.12
CA GLY A 234 3.38 -35.39 -9.43
C GLY A 234 2.57 -36.62 -9.05
N VAL A 235 3.18 -37.49 -8.24
CA VAL A 235 2.54 -38.70 -7.74
C VAL A 235 2.36 -38.63 -6.22
N VAL A 236 1.12 -38.75 -5.75
CA VAL A 236 0.74 -38.77 -4.33
C VAL A 236 0.01 -40.07 -4.07
N GLU A 237 0.54 -40.91 -3.17
CA GLU A 237 -0.04 -42.23 -2.83
C GLU A 237 -0.39 -43.10 -4.05
N GLY A 238 0.47 -43.09 -5.06
CA GLY A 238 0.28 -43.86 -6.30
C GLY A 238 -0.67 -43.22 -7.33
N HIS A 239 -1.32 -42.10 -7.01
CA HIS A 239 -2.16 -41.35 -7.93
C HIS A 239 -1.34 -40.26 -8.63
N ARG A 240 -1.50 -40.13 -9.96
CA ARG A 240 -0.98 -38.96 -10.69
C ARG A 240 -1.92 -37.79 -10.44
N VAL A 241 -1.40 -36.75 -9.79
CA VAL A 241 -2.15 -35.56 -9.37
C VAL A 241 -1.62 -34.35 -10.13
N LEU A 242 -2.54 -33.51 -10.60
CA LEU A 242 -2.24 -32.21 -11.18
C LEU A 242 -3.03 -31.15 -10.41
N VAL A 243 -2.38 -30.07 -10.00
CA VAL A 243 -3.01 -28.92 -9.35
C VAL A 243 -2.59 -27.67 -10.09
N GLY A 244 -3.56 -26.87 -10.56
CA GLY A 244 -3.24 -25.71 -11.35
C GLY A 244 -4.44 -25.02 -12.00
N SER A 245 -4.14 -24.09 -12.90
CA SER A 245 -5.12 -23.38 -13.71
C SER A 245 -5.86 -24.31 -14.69
N ALA A 246 -7.01 -23.85 -15.19
CA ALA A 246 -7.85 -24.62 -16.11
C ALA A 246 -7.14 -24.99 -17.44
N SER A 247 -6.01 -24.38 -17.78
CA SER A 247 -5.23 -24.73 -18.97
C SER A 247 -4.29 -25.92 -18.77
N LEU A 248 -4.21 -26.48 -17.55
CA LEU A 248 -3.31 -27.59 -17.22
C LEU A 248 -3.82 -28.97 -17.66
N GLY A 249 -5.00 -29.09 -18.29
CA GLY A 249 -5.56 -30.36 -18.76
C GLY A 249 -6.75 -30.20 -19.68
#